data_AF-A0A1Q9G7Q0-F1
#
_entry.id   AF-A0A1Q9G7Q0-F1
#
_cell.length_a   1.000
_cell.length_b   1.000
_cell.length_c   1.000
_cell.angle_alpha   90.00
_cell.angle_beta   90.00
_cell.angle_gamma   90.00
#
_symmetry.space_group_name_H-M   'P 1'
#
loop_
_entity.id
_entity.type
_entity.pdbx_description
1 polymer ?
#
loop_
_entity_poly.entity_id
_entity_poly.type
_entity_poly.pdbx_seq_one_letter_code
_entity_poly.pdbx_strand_id
1 'polypeptide(L)'
;MSIKIQVEDAIFLKEHERYLGALTNLMLAVAASSRKTFPRGTKSLKEPKRNMRDNEAFKLFLGGRIRNILGGHFSGPETGSSGKYIEFKGEYYEIEHILYEFYRCNLVHEGELPEGIEFVPPEEIEFVPPRVAQEFENYVSIKGGHTLTLDFNWIDLLVQSVVYAKCNGETFNIKHYEMRPKNNDTPSTEKRLALKHNTSEGRIEILKHAVMNIEPEVVTSSSNSVLTIDFQQLLHAKIIDGGMLAALSSHGLSDNYGKLSSKGIDVCREIAESYYRVEV
;
A
#
# COMPACT_ATOMS: atom_id res chain seq x y z
N MET A 1 -6.44 -12.54 -22.37
CA MET A 1 -5.39 -11.58 -21.99
C MET A 1 -5.08 -11.78 -20.51
N SER A 2 -3.80 -11.87 -20.11
CA SER A 2 -3.42 -12.09 -18.71
C SER A 2 -3.35 -10.76 -17.95
N ILE A 3 -3.34 -10.80 -16.61
CA ILE A 3 -3.13 -9.61 -15.76
C ILE A 3 -1.80 -8.93 -16.12
N LYS A 4 -0.75 -9.72 -16.36
CA LYS A 4 0.57 -9.22 -16.74
C LYS A 4 0.52 -8.40 -18.04
N ILE A 5 -0.09 -8.94 -19.09
CA ILE A 5 -0.23 -8.24 -20.38
C ILE A 5 -1.01 -6.93 -20.20
N GLN A 6 -2.09 -6.93 -19.42
CA GLN A 6 -2.86 -5.70 -19.16
C GLN A 6 -2.02 -4.60 -18.48
N VAL A 7 -1.15 -4.98 -17.55
CA VAL A 7 -0.23 -4.04 -16.89
C VAL A 7 0.85 -3.55 -17.86
N GLU A 8 1.45 -4.45 -18.64
CA GLU A 8 2.46 -4.11 -19.65
C GLU A 8 1.90 -3.16 -20.71
N ASP A 9 0.71 -3.45 -21.23
CA ASP A 9 0.00 -2.60 -22.18
C ASP A 9 -0.35 -1.24 -21.57
N ALA A 10 -0.74 -1.20 -20.29
CA ALA A 10 -1.03 0.06 -19.61
C ALA A 10 0.22 0.94 -19.45
N ILE A 11 1.37 0.34 -19.09
CA ILE A 11 2.65 1.05 -19.00
C ILE A 11 3.03 1.60 -20.38
N PHE A 12 2.97 0.76 -21.42
CA PHE A 12 3.25 1.19 -22.79
C PHE A 12 2.34 2.35 -23.24
N LEU A 13 1.04 2.28 -22.95
CA LEU A 13 0.09 3.34 -23.28
C LEU A 13 0.39 4.63 -22.51
N LYS A 14 0.78 4.55 -21.23
CA LYS A 14 1.21 5.72 -20.46
C LYS A 14 2.45 6.37 -21.07
N GLU A 15 3.47 5.59 -21.44
CA GLU A 15 4.70 6.08 -22.08
C GLU A 15 4.46 6.80 -23.41
N HIS A 16 3.35 6.49 -24.09
CA HIS A 16 2.92 7.12 -25.34
C HIS A 16 1.77 8.12 -25.13
N GLU A 17 1.59 8.63 -23.92
CA GLU A 17 0.62 9.67 -23.56
C GLU A 17 -0.85 9.28 -23.82
N ARG A 18 -1.14 7.97 -23.88
CA ARG A 18 -2.49 7.40 -24.05
C ARG A 18 -3.11 7.05 -22.68
N TYR A 19 -3.20 8.05 -21.81
CA TYR A 19 -3.55 7.89 -20.39
C TYR A 19 -4.91 7.22 -20.13
N LEU A 20 -5.97 7.56 -20.87
CA LEU A 20 -7.27 6.90 -20.70
C LEU A 20 -7.24 5.42 -21.08
N GLY A 21 -6.47 5.07 -22.12
CA GLY A 21 -6.25 3.67 -22.49
C GLY A 21 -5.48 2.92 -21.41
N ALA A 22 -4.43 3.53 -20.88
CA ALA A 22 -3.66 2.98 -19.76
C ALA A 22 -4.55 2.74 -18.52
N LEU A 23 -5.36 3.73 -18.15
CA LEU A 23 -6.29 3.63 -17.04
C LEU A 23 -7.32 2.51 -17.25
N THR A 24 -7.86 2.39 -18.47
CA THR A 24 -8.83 1.33 -18.82
C THR A 24 -8.22 -0.06 -18.66
N ASN A 25 -7.01 -0.30 -19.18
CA ASN A 25 -6.32 -1.58 -19.02
C ASN A 25 -6.04 -1.91 -17.55
N LEU A 26 -5.68 -0.91 -16.74
CA LEU A 26 -5.49 -1.09 -15.31
C LEU A 26 -6.79 -1.41 -14.57
N MET A 27 -7.93 -0.82 -14.95
CA MET A 27 -9.22 -1.18 -14.39
C MET A 27 -9.57 -2.67 -14.66
N LEU A 28 -9.19 -3.20 -15.82
CA LEU A 28 -9.33 -4.62 -16.14
C LEU A 28 -8.36 -5.48 -15.31
N ALA A 29 -7.11 -5.04 -15.16
CA ALA A 29 -6.11 -5.74 -14.35
C ALA A 29 -6.51 -5.81 -12.86
N VAL A 30 -7.04 -4.72 -12.30
CA VAL A 30 -7.58 -4.66 -10.94
C VAL A 30 -8.79 -5.59 -10.80
N ALA A 31 -9.72 -5.58 -11.75
CA ALA A 31 -10.88 -6.46 -11.72
C ALA A 31 -10.47 -7.94 -11.72
N ALA A 32 -9.53 -8.33 -12.60
CA ALA A 32 -9.01 -9.68 -12.65
C ALA A 32 -8.26 -10.08 -11.36
N SER A 33 -7.47 -9.16 -10.80
CA SER A 33 -6.77 -9.37 -9.51
C SER A 33 -7.77 -9.57 -8.36
N SER A 34 -8.81 -8.74 -8.31
CA SER A 34 -9.87 -8.87 -7.31
C SER A 34 -10.56 -10.23 -7.34
N ARG A 35 -10.65 -10.88 -8.52
CA ARG A 35 -11.21 -12.23 -8.66
C ARG A 35 -10.25 -13.35 -8.32
N LYS A 36 -8.95 -13.10 -8.35
CA LYS A 36 -7.98 -14.01 -7.72
C LYS A 36 -8.05 -13.93 -6.20
N THR A 37 -8.15 -12.72 -5.64
CA THR A 37 -8.32 -12.52 -4.19
C THR A 37 -9.66 -13.06 -3.69
N PHE A 38 -10.73 -12.85 -4.46
CA PHE A 38 -12.09 -13.29 -4.14
C PHE A 38 -12.67 -14.14 -5.29
N PRO A 39 -12.36 -15.45 -5.31
CA PRO A 39 -12.88 -16.37 -6.31
C PRO A 39 -14.41 -16.38 -6.40
N ARG A 40 -14.94 -16.81 -7.55
CA ARG A 40 -16.40 -16.95 -7.73
C ARG A 40 -16.95 -17.93 -6.69
N GLY A 41 -17.99 -17.49 -5.96
CA GLY A 41 -18.59 -18.26 -4.87
C GLY A 41 -18.20 -17.79 -3.48
N THR A 42 -17.16 -16.95 -3.35
CA THR A 42 -16.85 -16.25 -2.09
C THR A 42 -18.10 -15.54 -1.58
N LYS A 43 -18.40 -15.64 -0.27
CA LYS A 43 -19.56 -14.97 0.33
C LYS A 43 -19.32 -13.47 0.44
N SER A 44 -20.37 -12.70 0.19
CA SER A 44 -20.35 -11.26 0.36
C SER A 44 -20.10 -10.91 1.84
N LEU A 45 -19.24 -9.94 2.11
CA LEU A 45 -19.05 -9.41 3.45
C LEU A 45 -20.23 -8.52 3.86
N LYS A 46 -20.84 -7.84 2.88
CA LYS A 46 -22.03 -6.99 3.09
C LYS A 46 -23.32 -7.82 3.24
N GLU A 47 -23.48 -8.87 2.44
CA GLU A 47 -24.66 -9.72 2.40
C GLU A 47 -24.29 -11.22 2.51
N PRO A 48 -23.96 -11.76 3.70
CA PRO A 48 -23.37 -13.10 3.87
C PRO A 48 -24.14 -14.28 3.25
N LYS A 49 -25.45 -14.11 3.01
CA LYS A 49 -26.30 -15.10 2.34
C LYS A 49 -26.08 -15.17 0.82
N ARG A 50 -25.43 -14.17 0.22
CA ARG A 50 -25.19 -14.05 -1.22
C ARG A 50 -23.71 -14.24 -1.55
N ASN A 51 -23.44 -14.55 -2.81
CA ASN A 51 -22.07 -14.56 -3.33
C ASN A 51 -21.62 -13.13 -3.63
N MET A 52 -20.33 -12.86 -3.40
CA MET A 52 -19.68 -11.58 -3.59
C MET A 52 -19.74 -11.15 -5.06
N ARG A 53 -20.37 -10.00 -5.29
CA ARG A 53 -20.51 -9.39 -6.62
C ARG A 53 -19.21 -8.72 -7.05
N ASP A 54 -19.16 -8.33 -8.32
CA ASP A 54 -17.97 -7.72 -8.92
C ASP A 54 -17.60 -6.39 -8.27
N ASN A 55 -18.60 -5.55 -8.02
CA ASN A 55 -18.41 -4.27 -7.33
C ASN A 55 -17.78 -4.42 -5.95
N GLU A 56 -18.21 -5.42 -5.18
CA GLU A 56 -17.72 -5.66 -3.83
C GLU A 56 -16.29 -6.21 -3.87
N ALA A 57 -16.03 -7.22 -4.70
CA ALA A 57 -14.69 -7.78 -4.85
C ALA A 57 -13.68 -6.71 -5.29
N PHE A 58 -14.04 -5.91 -6.29
CA PHE A 58 -13.20 -4.82 -6.80
C PHE A 58 -12.90 -3.79 -5.72
N LYS A 59 -13.94 -3.26 -5.06
CA LYS A 59 -13.79 -2.21 -4.04
C LYS A 59 -12.98 -2.70 -2.84
N LEU A 60 -13.25 -3.91 -2.35
CA LEU A 60 -12.50 -4.49 -1.23
C LEU A 60 -11.03 -4.74 -1.58
N PHE A 61 -10.75 -5.24 -2.78
CA PHE A 61 -9.37 -5.44 -3.22
C PHE A 61 -8.65 -4.09 -3.32
N LEU A 62 -9.18 -3.18 -4.13
CA LEU A 62 -8.51 -1.93 -4.45
C LEU A 62 -8.40 -1.00 -3.23
N GLY A 63 -9.45 -0.90 -2.41
CA GLY A 63 -9.43 -0.05 -1.20
C GLY A 63 -8.34 -0.47 -0.23
N GLY A 64 -8.18 -1.78 0.03
CA GLY A 64 -7.10 -2.31 0.87
C GLY A 64 -5.71 -2.02 0.30
N ARG A 65 -5.54 -2.12 -1.03
CA ARG A 65 -4.28 -1.79 -1.70
C ARG A 65 -3.95 -0.29 -1.60
N ILE A 66 -4.91 0.59 -1.90
CA ILE A 66 -4.75 2.05 -1.78
C ILE A 66 -4.37 2.43 -0.35
N ARG A 67 -5.06 1.85 0.65
CA ARG A 67 -4.75 2.09 2.06
C ARG A 67 -3.31 1.75 2.40
N ASN A 68 -2.82 0.61 1.93
CA ASN A 68 -1.47 0.13 2.24
C ASN A 68 -0.39 0.90 1.48
N ILE A 69 -0.66 1.32 0.25
CA ILE A 69 0.30 2.11 -0.56
C ILE A 69 0.39 3.54 -0.01
N LEU A 70 -0.76 4.20 0.23
CA LEU A 70 -0.78 5.60 0.67
C LEU A 70 -0.60 5.80 2.17
N GLY A 71 -0.93 4.80 2.99
CA GLY A 71 -0.83 4.87 4.45
C GLY A 71 0.43 4.24 5.03
N GLY A 72 1.36 3.79 4.17
CA GLY A 72 2.43 2.87 4.54
C GLY A 72 1.87 1.46 4.78
N HIS A 73 2.65 0.42 4.47
CA HIS A 73 2.24 -1.01 4.44
C HIS A 73 1.69 -1.61 5.76
N PHE A 74 1.37 -0.78 6.76
CA PHE A 74 0.95 -1.10 8.12
C PHE A 74 -0.51 -0.75 8.42
N SER A 75 -1.19 -0.11 7.47
CA SER A 75 -2.50 0.53 7.70
C SER A 75 -3.68 -0.45 7.74
N GLY A 76 -3.44 -1.76 7.70
CA GLY A 76 -4.44 -2.78 7.98
C GLY A 76 -4.42 -3.97 7.02
N PRO A 77 -5.51 -4.74 6.92
CA PRO A 77 -5.58 -5.91 6.05
C PRO A 77 -5.34 -5.55 4.58
N GLU A 78 -4.92 -6.49 3.73
CA GLU A 78 -4.73 -6.21 2.28
C GLU A 78 -6.05 -5.99 1.51
N THR A 79 -7.18 -6.15 2.19
CA THR A 79 -8.51 -5.94 1.65
C THR A 79 -9.33 -5.05 2.59
N GLY A 80 -10.37 -4.42 2.06
CA GLY A 80 -11.25 -3.52 2.81
C GLY A 80 -11.31 -2.13 2.20
N SER A 81 -11.83 -1.18 2.98
CA SER A 81 -11.94 0.23 2.57
C SER A 81 -10.59 0.95 2.59
N SER A 82 -10.40 1.89 1.67
CA SER A 82 -9.25 2.82 1.72
C SER A 82 -9.29 3.77 2.91
N GLY A 83 -10.48 4.02 3.47
CA GLY A 83 -10.72 5.04 4.49
C GLY A 83 -10.56 6.47 3.99
N LYS A 84 -10.43 6.67 2.67
CA LYS A 84 -10.26 7.98 2.03
C LYS A 84 -11.54 8.36 1.30
N TYR A 85 -12.13 9.48 1.71
CA TYR A 85 -13.41 9.97 1.18
C TYR A 85 -13.20 11.28 0.43
N ILE A 86 -13.90 11.45 -0.68
CA ILE A 86 -13.89 12.64 -1.53
C ILE A 86 -15.33 13.09 -1.76
N GLU A 87 -15.57 14.38 -1.60
CA GLU A 87 -16.86 14.98 -1.91
C GLU A 87 -17.02 15.12 -3.42
N PHE A 88 -18.17 14.71 -3.97
CA PHE A 88 -18.53 14.93 -5.36
C PHE A 88 -20.03 15.14 -5.48
N LYS A 89 -20.43 16.29 -6.03
CA LYS A 89 -21.83 16.71 -6.21
C LYS A 89 -22.66 16.60 -4.91
N GLY A 90 -22.05 16.99 -3.77
CA GLY A 90 -22.69 17.01 -2.46
C GLY A 90 -22.70 15.69 -1.69
N GLU A 91 -22.11 14.63 -2.26
CA GLU A 91 -22.04 13.30 -1.65
C GLU A 91 -20.58 12.89 -1.41
N TYR A 92 -20.32 12.10 -0.36
CA TYR A 92 -18.97 11.61 -0.05
C TYR A 92 -18.79 10.18 -0.53
N TYR A 93 -17.76 9.96 -1.36
CA TYR A 93 -17.44 8.64 -1.91
C TYR A 93 -16.05 8.19 -1.49
N GLU A 94 -15.91 6.90 -1.21
CA GLU A 94 -14.59 6.28 -1.09
C GLU A 94 -13.87 6.24 -2.44
N ILE A 95 -12.55 6.34 -2.46
CA ILE A 95 -11.77 6.36 -3.71
C ILE A 95 -12.01 5.12 -4.57
N GLU A 96 -12.03 3.94 -3.97
CA GLU A 96 -12.34 2.68 -4.67
C GLU A 96 -13.77 2.66 -5.23
N HIS A 97 -14.70 3.41 -4.62
CA HIS A 97 -16.03 3.59 -5.17
C HIS A 97 -15.95 4.43 -6.44
N ILE A 98 -15.26 5.56 -6.38
CA ILE A 98 -15.07 6.47 -7.52
C ILE A 98 -14.43 5.73 -8.70
N LEU A 99 -13.34 5.01 -8.46
CA LEU A 99 -12.63 4.25 -9.50
C LEU A 99 -13.50 3.16 -10.12
N TYR A 100 -14.35 2.50 -9.34
CA TYR A 100 -15.27 1.50 -9.86
C TYR A 100 -16.41 2.12 -10.69
N GLU A 101 -17.14 3.07 -10.08
CA GLU A 101 -18.40 3.57 -10.62
C GLU A 101 -18.16 4.56 -11.76
N PHE A 102 -17.32 5.56 -11.52
CA PHE A 102 -17.15 6.68 -12.43
C PHE A 102 -16.10 6.41 -13.51
N TYR A 103 -15.02 5.71 -13.18
CA TYR A 103 -13.97 5.41 -14.16
C TYR A 103 -14.19 4.05 -14.83
N ARG A 104 -14.14 2.94 -14.09
CA ARG A 104 -14.21 1.60 -14.70
C ARG A 104 -15.50 1.36 -15.46
N CYS A 105 -16.66 1.53 -14.82
CA CYS A 105 -17.93 1.20 -15.48
C CYS A 105 -18.17 2.04 -16.73
N ASN A 106 -17.87 3.33 -16.71
CA ASN A 106 -18.05 4.20 -17.87
C ASN A 106 -17.00 3.93 -18.96
N LEU A 107 -15.71 3.86 -18.62
CA LEU A 107 -14.66 3.60 -19.63
C LEU A 107 -14.83 2.23 -20.31
N VAL A 108 -15.24 1.21 -19.56
CA VAL A 108 -15.35 -0.16 -20.10
C VAL A 108 -16.66 -0.39 -20.85
N HIS A 109 -17.78 0.19 -20.41
CA HIS A 109 -19.09 -0.05 -21.03
C HIS A 109 -19.51 1.02 -22.02
N GLU A 110 -19.21 2.29 -21.76
CA GLU A 110 -19.64 3.44 -22.56
C GLU A 110 -18.51 4.01 -23.42
N GLY A 111 -17.24 3.70 -23.09
CA GLY A 111 -16.06 4.12 -23.85
C GLY A 111 -15.61 5.57 -23.57
N GLU A 112 -16.24 6.26 -22.63
CA GLU A 112 -15.93 7.63 -22.25
C GLU A 112 -16.11 7.87 -20.73
N LEU A 113 -15.63 9.00 -20.22
CA LEU A 113 -15.87 9.43 -18.84
C LEU A 113 -17.18 10.25 -18.78
N PRO A 114 -17.98 10.10 -17.71
CA PRO A 114 -19.23 10.83 -17.60
C PRO A 114 -18.98 12.32 -17.25
N GLU A 115 -20.01 13.15 -17.43
CA GLU A 115 -19.92 14.58 -17.19
C GLU A 115 -19.51 14.93 -15.74
N GLY A 116 -18.50 15.79 -15.62
CA GLY A 116 -17.93 16.22 -14.35
C GLY A 116 -16.90 15.24 -13.78
N ILE A 117 -16.44 14.25 -14.55
CA ILE A 117 -15.31 13.38 -14.21
C ILE A 117 -14.18 13.64 -15.19
N GLU A 118 -12.98 13.91 -14.66
CA GLU A 118 -11.82 14.27 -15.45
C GLU A 118 -10.60 13.42 -15.11
N PHE A 119 -9.74 13.23 -16.10
CA PHE A 119 -8.44 12.60 -15.95
C PHE A 119 -7.38 13.46 -16.62
N VAL A 120 -6.52 14.10 -15.83
CA VAL A 120 -5.70 15.22 -16.29
C VAL A 120 -4.24 15.08 -15.84
N PRO A 121 -3.29 15.83 -16.44
CA PRO A 121 -1.92 15.88 -15.94
C PRO A 121 -1.86 16.32 -14.48
N PRO A 122 -0.86 15.86 -13.71
CA PRO A 122 -0.63 16.37 -12.36
C PRO A 122 -0.38 17.88 -12.40
N GLU A 123 -0.96 18.60 -11.44
CA GLU A 123 -0.72 20.04 -11.31
C GLU A 123 0.72 20.31 -10.85
N GLU A 124 1.35 21.33 -11.44
CA GLU A 124 2.66 21.79 -10.98
C GLU A 124 2.54 22.35 -9.56
N ILE A 125 3.25 21.73 -8.61
CA ILE A 125 3.33 22.25 -7.25
C ILE A 125 4.39 23.35 -7.23
N GLU A 126 3.97 24.62 -7.29
CA GLU A 126 4.87 25.80 -7.35
C GLU A 126 5.82 25.93 -6.15
N PHE A 127 5.52 25.29 -5.01
CA PHE A 127 6.40 25.30 -3.84
C PHE A 127 6.38 23.98 -3.09
N VAL A 128 7.43 23.20 -3.26
CA VAL A 128 7.69 22.01 -2.45
C VAL A 128 8.89 22.29 -1.53
N PRO A 129 8.71 22.30 -0.20
CA PRO A 129 9.83 22.44 0.72
C PRO A 129 10.86 21.31 0.47
N PRO A 130 12.18 21.55 0.51
CA PRO A 130 13.21 20.58 0.12
C PRO A 130 13.17 19.24 0.87
N ARG A 131 12.62 19.22 2.09
CA ARG A 131 12.43 17.99 2.87
C ARG A 131 11.32 17.10 2.34
N VAL A 132 10.37 17.69 1.63
CA VAL A 132 9.22 16.98 1.08
C VAL A 132 9.55 16.56 -0.36
N ALA A 133 10.36 17.34 -1.11
CA ALA A 133 10.72 17.14 -2.53
C ALA A 133 11.19 15.73 -2.92
N GLN A 134 11.90 15.01 -2.04
CA GLN A 134 12.37 13.64 -2.31
C GLN A 134 11.27 12.56 -2.16
N GLU A 135 10.13 12.88 -1.55
CA GLU A 135 8.97 11.99 -1.35
C GLU A 135 7.94 12.08 -2.51
N PHE A 136 8.10 13.00 -3.49
CA PHE A 136 7.06 13.35 -4.48
C PHE A 136 6.98 12.53 -5.76
N GLU A 137 7.92 11.61 -6.03
CA GLU A 137 7.91 10.86 -7.31
C GLU A 137 6.64 10.00 -7.52
N ASN A 138 5.79 9.83 -6.51
CA ASN A 138 4.54 9.06 -6.57
C ASN A 138 3.32 9.80 -5.98
N TYR A 139 3.31 11.14 -5.95
CA TYR A 139 2.14 11.86 -5.42
C TYR A 139 0.95 11.71 -6.37
N VAL A 140 -0.16 11.16 -5.86
CA VAL A 140 -1.44 11.15 -6.56
C VAL A 140 -2.32 12.27 -6.03
N SER A 141 -2.92 13.02 -6.94
CA SER A 141 -3.89 14.07 -6.64
C SER A 141 -5.30 13.59 -6.96
N ILE A 142 -6.23 13.94 -6.08
CA ILE A 142 -7.66 13.74 -6.27
C ILE A 142 -8.38 15.00 -5.80
N LYS A 143 -9.15 15.60 -6.70
CA LYS A 143 -9.98 16.76 -6.40
C LYS A 143 -11.44 16.38 -6.50
N GLY A 144 -12.23 16.97 -5.60
CA GLY A 144 -13.67 16.78 -5.53
C GLY A 144 -14.40 18.13 -5.44
N GLY A 145 -15.73 18.08 -5.42
CA GLY A 145 -16.61 19.24 -5.47
C GLY A 145 -17.63 19.08 -6.60
N HIS A 146 -17.68 20.05 -7.52
CA HIS A 146 -18.58 19.97 -8.69
C HIS A 146 -18.04 19.03 -9.79
N THR A 147 -16.73 19.05 -9.97
CA THR A 147 -15.97 18.14 -10.83
C THR A 147 -15.11 17.25 -9.95
N LEU A 148 -14.99 15.97 -10.32
CA LEU A 148 -14.04 15.04 -9.73
C LEU A 148 -12.90 14.80 -10.71
N THR A 149 -11.68 15.00 -10.24
CA THR A 149 -10.49 14.96 -11.08
C THR A 149 -9.45 14.04 -10.46
N LEU A 150 -8.98 13.06 -11.24
CA LEU A 150 -7.80 12.26 -10.92
C LEU A 150 -6.64 12.70 -11.82
N ASP A 151 -5.42 12.72 -11.27
CA ASP A 151 -4.24 12.96 -12.08
C ASP A 151 -3.65 11.68 -12.70
N PHE A 152 -2.77 11.82 -13.68
CA PHE A 152 -2.15 10.68 -14.36
C PHE A 152 -1.28 9.79 -13.46
N ASN A 153 -0.84 10.27 -12.29
CA ASN A 153 -0.03 9.48 -11.35
C ASN A 153 -0.84 8.33 -10.72
N TRP A 154 -2.18 8.38 -10.79
CA TRP A 154 -3.02 7.23 -10.45
C TRP A 154 -2.69 5.97 -11.23
N ILE A 155 -2.14 6.10 -12.45
CA ILE A 155 -1.69 4.94 -13.24
C ILE A 155 -0.61 4.17 -12.48
N ASP A 156 0.40 4.85 -11.93
CA ASP A 156 1.50 4.19 -11.22
C ASP A 156 1.01 3.55 -9.91
N LEU A 157 0.11 4.23 -9.19
CA LEU A 157 -0.50 3.67 -8.00
C LEU A 157 -1.28 2.40 -8.31
N LEU A 158 -2.02 2.38 -9.42
CA LEU A 158 -2.79 1.21 -9.85
C LEU A 158 -1.89 0.07 -10.35
N VAL A 159 -0.79 0.38 -11.03
CA VAL A 159 0.27 -0.60 -11.36
C VAL A 159 0.79 -1.22 -10.07
N GLN A 160 1.18 -0.41 -9.07
CA GLN A 160 1.65 -0.91 -7.79
C GLN A 160 0.60 -1.75 -7.06
N SER A 161 -0.67 -1.34 -7.13
CA SER A 161 -1.80 -2.05 -6.53
C SER A 161 -1.98 -3.45 -7.11
N VAL A 162 -1.68 -3.65 -8.39
CA VAL A 162 -1.81 -4.93 -9.10
C VAL A 162 -0.54 -5.78 -8.99
N VAL A 163 0.62 -5.19 -9.34
CA VAL A 163 1.90 -5.91 -9.45
C VAL A 163 2.34 -6.48 -8.12
N TYR A 164 2.27 -5.67 -7.04
CA TYR A 164 2.73 -6.08 -5.71
C TYR A 164 1.63 -6.69 -4.83
N ALA A 165 0.47 -7.06 -5.40
CA ALA A 165 -0.56 -7.79 -4.66
C ALA A 165 -0.16 -9.26 -4.50
N LYS A 166 -0.32 -9.84 -3.30
CA LYS A 166 0.02 -11.24 -3.00
C LYS A 166 -0.56 -12.23 -4.00
N CYS A 167 -1.82 -12.04 -4.37
CA CYS A 167 -2.52 -12.89 -5.35
C CYS A 167 -1.91 -12.89 -6.77
N ASN A 168 -0.99 -11.97 -7.05
CA ASN A 168 -0.30 -11.83 -8.32
C ASN A 168 1.22 -12.11 -8.23
N GLY A 169 1.74 -12.50 -7.06
CA GLY A 169 3.18 -12.75 -6.87
C GLY A 169 3.77 -13.68 -7.94
N GLU A 170 3.16 -14.85 -8.16
CA GLU A 170 3.57 -15.78 -9.22
C GLU A 170 3.52 -15.16 -10.63
N THR A 171 2.52 -14.30 -10.90
CA THR A 171 2.33 -13.67 -12.21
C THR A 171 3.45 -12.68 -12.53
N PHE A 172 3.98 -12.00 -11.52
CA PHE A 172 5.05 -11.00 -11.68
C PHE A 172 6.41 -11.48 -11.18
N ASN A 173 6.54 -12.75 -10.79
CA ASN A 173 7.75 -13.31 -10.19
C ASN A 173 8.20 -12.52 -8.94
N ILE A 174 7.24 -12.10 -8.12
CA ILE A 174 7.45 -11.38 -6.87
C ILE A 174 7.16 -12.34 -5.72
N LYS A 175 8.15 -12.49 -4.85
CA LYS A 175 8.00 -13.23 -3.59
C LYS A 175 7.43 -12.32 -2.53
N HIS A 176 6.38 -12.78 -1.85
CA HIS A 176 5.83 -12.08 -0.71
C HIS A 176 6.27 -12.77 0.58
N TYR A 177 6.41 -11.98 1.64
CA TYR A 177 6.85 -12.50 2.92
C TYR A 177 5.96 -11.98 4.03
N GLU A 178 5.79 -12.80 5.06
CA GLU A 178 5.11 -12.45 6.30
C GLU A 178 5.99 -12.82 7.50
N MET A 179 5.86 -12.04 8.56
CA MET A 179 6.43 -12.35 9.86
C MET A 179 5.42 -13.15 10.67
N ARG A 180 5.72 -14.39 11.00
CA ARG A 180 4.91 -15.24 11.88
C ARG A 180 5.57 -15.36 13.25
N PRO A 181 4.79 -15.32 14.34
CA PRO A 181 5.35 -15.46 15.67
C PRO A 181 5.81 -16.91 15.87
N LYS A 182 6.97 -17.12 16.49
CA LYS A 182 7.50 -18.47 16.78
C LYS A 182 6.64 -19.24 17.78
N ASN A 183 5.99 -18.52 18.68
CA ASN A 183 4.96 -19.04 19.55
C ASN A 183 3.61 -18.67 18.91
N ASN A 184 2.66 -19.60 18.79
CA ASN A 184 1.36 -19.44 18.11
C ASN A 184 0.41 -18.38 18.73
N ASP A 185 0.93 -17.32 19.36
CA ASP A 185 0.20 -16.28 20.07
C ASP A 185 0.61 -14.89 19.54
N THR A 186 -0.02 -14.49 18.44
CA THR A 186 0.35 -13.29 17.64
C THR A 186 -0.06 -11.96 18.31
N PRO A 187 -1.33 -11.75 18.71
CA PRO A 187 -1.74 -10.45 19.27
C PRO A 187 -1.09 -10.16 20.62
N SER A 188 -0.67 -11.21 21.35
CA SER A 188 0.00 -11.03 22.63
C SER A 188 1.44 -10.56 22.47
N THR A 189 2.12 -10.89 21.36
CA THR A 189 3.54 -10.61 21.18
C THR A 189 3.81 -9.13 20.92
N GLU A 190 3.12 -8.49 19.97
CA GLU A 190 3.26 -7.06 19.70
C GLU A 190 2.91 -6.21 20.93
N LYS A 191 1.78 -6.52 21.56
CA LYS A 191 1.31 -5.83 22.78
C LYS A 191 2.30 -5.99 23.94
N ARG A 192 2.85 -7.19 24.13
CA ARG A 192 3.88 -7.46 25.14
C ARG A 192 5.15 -6.65 24.89
N LEU A 193 5.63 -6.61 23.64
CA LEU A 193 6.82 -5.83 23.28
C LEU A 193 6.58 -4.34 23.47
N ALA A 194 5.40 -3.84 23.06
CA ALA A 194 5.00 -2.45 23.24
C ALA A 194 5.00 -2.04 24.72
N LEU A 195 4.40 -2.87 25.58
CA LEU A 195 4.39 -2.66 27.04
C LEU A 195 5.80 -2.72 27.64
N LYS A 196 6.60 -3.74 27.28
CA LYS A 196 7.96 -3.92 27.79
C LYS A 196 8.86 -2.72 27.48
N HIS A 197 8.73 -2.16 26.29
CA HIS A 197 9.55 -1.05 25.81
C HIS A 197 8.91 0.32 25.98
N ASN A 198 7.79 0.43 26.71
CA ASN A 198 7.04 1.68 26.90
C ASN A 198 6.85 2.44 25.58
N THR A 199 6.22 1.78 24.61
CA THR A 199 5.96 2.28 23.26
C THR A 199 4.58 1.81 22.78
N SER A 200 4.18 2.17 21.56
CA SER A 200 2.89 1.73 20.98
C SER A 200 3.06 0.51 20.08
N GLU A 201 1.98 -0.27 19.93
CA GLU A 201 1.91 -1.40 18.98
C GLU A 201 2.24 -0.95 17.55
N GLY A 202 1.78 0.22 17.12
CA GLY A 202 2.12 0.78 15.81
C GLY A 202 3.63 1.00 15.59
N ARG A 203 4.39 1.36 16.63
CA ARG A 203 5.86 1.49 16.53
C ARG A 203 6.56 0.13 16.51
N ILE A 204 6.01 -0.85 17.23
CA ILE A 204 6.47 -2.24 17.14
C ILE A 204 6.24 -2.78 15.72
N GLU A 205 5.09 -2.51 15.13
CA GLU A 205 4.81 -2.89 13.73
C GLU A 205 5.82 -2.26 12.77
N ILE A 206 6.10 -0.96 12.86
CA ILE A 206 7.12 -0.29 12.03
C ILE A 206 8.48 -1.03 12.13
N LEU A 207 8.96 -1.31 13.34
CA LEU A 207 10.23 -2.02 13.54
C LEU A 207 10.16 -3.48 13.07
N LYS A 208 9.01 -4.14 13.19
CA LYS A 208 8.80 -5.51 12.71
C LYS A 208 8.90 -5.63 11.20
N HIS A 209 8.38 -4.65 10.46
CA HIS A 209 8.59 -4.58 9.02
C HIS A 209 10.03 -4.24 8.66
N ALA A 210 10.71 -3.39 9.43
CA ALA A 210 12.15 -3.19 9.23
C ALA A 210 12.92 -4.51 9.40
N VAL A 211 12.65 -5.25 10.47
CA VAL A 211 13.24 -6.59 10.72
C VAL A 211 12.89 -7.58 9.61
N MET A 212 11.66 -7.55 9.09
CA MET A 212 11.26 -8.41 7.97
C MET A 212 12.10 -8.16 6.70
N ASN A 213 12.42 -6.89 6.42
CA ASN A 213 13.21 -6.49 5.25
C ASN A 213 14.72 -6.69 5.43
N ILE A 214 15.24 -6.61 6.68
CA ILE A 214 16.65 -6.89 7.00
C ILE A 214 16.91 -8.39 7.18
N GLU A 215 15.86 -9.16 7.49
CA GLU A 215 15.86 -10.58 7.87
C GLU A 215 16.14 -10.83 9.36
N PRO A 216 15.29 -11.61 10.07
CA PRO A 216 15.48 -11.90 11.50
C PRO A 216 16.86 -12.48 11.84
N GLU A 217 17.39 -13.37 11.01
CA GLU A 217 18.68 -14.03 11.20
C GLU A 217 19.85 -13.03 11.12
N VAL A 218 19.75 -12.04 10.21
CA VAL A 218 20.71 -10.96 10.09
C VAL A 218 20.60 -10.02 11.29
N VAL A 219 19.39 -9.63 11.70
CA VAL A 219 19.19 -8.74 12.86
C VAL A 219 19.76 -9.31 14.16
N THR A 220 19.61 -10.63 14.37
CA THR A 220 20.12 -11.30 15.58
C THR A 220 21.64 -11.48 15.55
N SER A 221 22.24 -11.72 14.39
CA SER A 221 23.69 -11.99 14.27
C SER A 221 24.55 -10.74 14.06
N SER A 222 23.98 -9.66 13.53
CA SER A 222 24.69 -8.42 13.21
C SER A 222 25.09 -7.61 14.45
N SER A 223 26.23 -6.94 14.35
CA SER A 223 26.64 -5.95 15.34
C SER A 223 25.71 -4.72 15.32
N ASN A 224 25.70 -3.95 16.41
CA ASN A 224 24.83 -2.77 16.53
C ASN A 224 25.08 -1.73 15.42
N SER A 225 26.33 -1.57 14.98
CA SER A 225 26.69 -0.64 13.90
C SER A 225 26.18 -1.14 12.55
N VAL A 226 26.30 -2.43 12.27
CA VAL A 226 25.81 -3.04 11.02
C VAL A 226 24.29 -2.93 10.95
N LEU A 227 23.57 -3.34 12.00
CA LEU A 227 22.11 -3.23 12.04
C LEU A 227 21.62 -1.80 11.85
N THR A 228 22.35 -0.81 12.36
CA THR A 228 22.00 0.60 12.15
C THR A 228 22.18 1.02 10.69
N ILE A 229 23.25 0.56 10.03
CA ILE A 229 23.48 0.82 8.61
C ILE A 229 22.37 0.16 7.77
N ASP A 230 22.02 -1.09 8.06
CA ASP A 230 20.95 -1.81 7.35
C ASP A 230 19.61 -1.08 7.51
N PHE A 231 19.30 -0.60 8.71
CA PHE A 231 18.10 0.21 8.94
C PHE A 231 18.11 1.53 8.16
N GLN A 232 19.27 2.20 8.06
CA GLN A 232 19.43 3.41 7.23
C GLN A 232 19.24 3.11 5.74
N GLN A 233 19.66 1.94 5.26
CA GLN A 233 19.40 1.53 3.88
C GLN A 233 17.90 1.39 3.60
N LEU A 234 17.09 0.97 4.57
CA LEU A 234 15.62 0.94 4.41
C LEU A 234 15.01 2.33 4.21
N LEU A 235 15.58 3.36 4.85
CA LEU A 235 15.17 4.76 4.64
C LEU A 235 15.54 5.24 3.23
N HIS A 236 16.77 4.94 2.78
CA HIS A 236 17.21 5.26 1.42
C HIS A 236 16.37 4.55 0.35
N ALA A 237 15.95 3.32 0.62
CA ALA A 237 15.07 2.54 -0.24
C ALA A 237 13.59 2.94 -0.12
N LYS A 238 13.24 3.94 0.71
CA LYS A 238 11.86 4.38 0.98
C LYS A 238 10.94 3.26 1.53
N ILE A 239 11.51 2.23 2.15
CA ILE A 239 10.78 1.14 2.83
C ILE A 239 10.26 1.63 4.19
N ILE A 240 11.03 2.51 4.84
CA ILE A 240 10.62 3.27 6.03
C ILE A 240 10.55 4.74 5.61
N ASP A 241 9.37 5.36 5.68
CA ASP A 241 9.17 6.76 5.27
C ASP A 241 9.46 7.76 6.41
N GLY A 242 9.43 9.06 6.08
CA GLY A 242 9.69 10.14 7.04
C GLY A 242 8.68 10.19 8.19
N GLY A 243 7.42 9.81 7.96
CA GLY A 243 6.38 9.72 8.98
C GLY A 243 6.66 8.59 9.98
N MET A 244 7.06 7.42 9.50
CA MET A 244 7.49 6.29 10.32
C MET A 244 8.74 6.63 11.12
N LEU A 245 9.73 7.28 10.49
CA LEU A 245 10.94 7.71 11.18
C LEU A 245 10.62 8.71 12.30
N ALA A 246 9.77 9.70 12.05
CA ALA A 246 9.33 10.65 13.06
C ALA A 246 8.57 9.95 14.21
N ALA A 247 7.74 8.96 13.89
CA ALA A 247 7.06 8.16 14.89
C ALA A 247 8.06 7.41 15.79
N LEU A 248 9.09 6.78 15.23
CA LEU A 248 10.14 6.09 15.98
C LEU A 248 11.01 7.07 16.81
N SER A 249 11.40 8.20 16.21
CA SER A 249 12.28 9.16 16.86
C SER A 249 11.62 9.86 18.05
N SER A 250 10.32 10.15 17.94
CA SER A 250 9.52 10.73 19.04
C SER A 250 9.51 9.89 20.32
N HIS A 251 9.89 8.59 20.25
CA HIS A 251 9.91 7.67 21.38
C HIS A 251 11.32 7.10 21.67
N GLY A 252 12.34 7.75 21.11
CA GLY A 252 13.74 7.40 21.32
C GLY A 252 14.08 6.00 20.83
N LEU A 253 13.44 5.51 19.75
CA LEU A 253 13.80 4.25 19.10
C LEU A 253 14.88 4.48 18.04
N SER A 254 14.83 5.61 17.33
CA SER A 254 15.87 6.10 16.43
C SER A 254 16.09 7.60 16.63
N ASP A 255 17.07 8.18 15.94
CA ASP A 255 17.11 9.64 15.70
C ASP A 255 16.38 10.01 14.39
N ASN A 256 16.39 11.30 14.03
CA ASN A 256 15.77 11.83 12.80
C ASN A 256 16.59 11.52 11.53
N TYR A 257 17.71 10.80 11.65
CA TYR A 257 18.58 10.37 10.55
C TYR A 257 18.63 8.84 10.41
N GLY A 258 17.74 8.13 11.10
CA GLY A 258 17.67 6.67 11.06
C GLY A 258 18.71 5.95 11.91
N LYS A 259 19.50 6.65 12.73
CA LYS A 259 20.42 5.99 13.64
C LYS A 259 19.60 5.34 14.76
N LEU A 260 19.60 4.01 14.84
CA LEU A 260 18.92 3.30 15.91
C LEU A 260 19.58 3.62 17.26
N SER A 261 18.74 3.85 18.26
CA SER A 261 19.17 3.93 19.66
C SER A 261 19.46 2.52 20.20
N SER A 262 20.07 2.42 21.40
CA SER A 262 20.19 1.13 22.10
C SER A 262 18.83 0.45 22.27
N LYS A 263 17.82 1.22 22.70
CA LYS A 263 16.44 0.76 22.85
C LYS A 263 15.86 0.24 21.52
N GLY A 264 16.07 0.95 20.42
CA GLY A 264 15.60 0.53 19.09
C GLY A 264 16.24 -0.77 18.63
N ILE A 265 17.55 -0.91 18.85
CA ILE A 265 18.30 -2.16 18.56
C ILE A 265 17.73 -3.32 19.37
N ASP A 266 17.52 -3.13 20.68
CA ASP A 266 16.99 -4.16 21.56
C ASP A 266 15.59 -4.61 21.11
N VAL A 267 14.72 -3.66 20.73
CA VAL A 267 13.39 -3.98 20.18
C VAL A 267 13.51 -4.78 18.88
N CYS A 268 14.35 -4.35 17.93
CA CYS A 268 14.55 -5.08 16.67
C CYS A 268 15.01 -6.52 16.92
N ARG A 269 15.94 -6.73 17.85
CA ARG A 269 16.42 -8.07 18.21
C ARG A 269 15.35 -8.92 18.85
N GLU A 270 14.57 -8.38 19.79
CA GLU A 270 13.47 -9.12 20.41
C GLU A 270 12.39 -9.50 19.39
N ILE A 271 12.12 -8.64 18.40
CA ILE A 271 11.24 -8.98 17.29
C ILE A 271 11.84 -10.12 16.46
N ALA A 272 13.11 -10.04 16.08
CA ALA A 272 13.78 -11.08 15.31
C ALA A 272 13.85 -12.44 16.07
N GLU A 273 13.96 -12.39 17.39
CA GLU A 273 13.89 -13.57 18.24
C GLU A 273 12.47 -14.12 18.35
N SER A 274 11.45 -13.27 18.38
CA SER A 274 10.04 -13.66 18.56
C SER A 274 9.34 -14.11 17.28
N TYR A 275 9.87 -13.73 16.11
CA TYR A 275 9.23 -13.99 14.81
C TYR A 275 10.18 -14.71 13.86
N TYR A 276 9.61 -15.39 12.86
CA TYR A 276 10.33 -15.94 11.72
C TYR A 276 9.66 -15.48 10.42
N ARG A 277 10.47 -15.33 9.37
CA ARG A 277 10.02 -14.89 8.05
C ARG A 277 9.55 -16.10 7.24
N VAL A 278 8.39 -15.99 6.61
CA VAL A 278 7.80 -17.06 5.77
C VAL A 278 7.40 -16.48 4.43
N GLU A 279 7.74 -17.17 3.34
CA GLU A 279 7.25 -16.85 1.99
C GLU A 279 5.77 -17.24 1.87
N VAL A 280 4.93 -16.33 1.36
CA VAL A 280 3.47 -16.49 1.24
C VAL A 280 2.94 -16.26 -0.16
#